data_AF-A0A356W9D7-F1
#
_entry.id   AF-A0A356W9D7-F1
#
_cell.length_a   1.000
_cell.length_b   1.000
_cell.length_c   1.000
_cell.angle_alpha   90.00
_cell.angle_beta   90.00
_cell.angle_gamma   90.00
#
_symmetry.space_group_name_H-M   'P 1'
#
loop_
_entity.id
_entity.type
_entity.pdbx_description
1 polymer ?
#
loop_
_entity_poly.entity_id
_entity_poly.type
_entity_poly.pdbx_seq_one_letter_code
_entity_poly.pdbx_strand_id
1 'polypeptide(L)'
;SARLDVDYEVLLTNRLIATPTIELNLPFTDDTKYGKAAFGPSLEVGLRLSYDVVDRLLSPYIGIHYERSFGGTANIKRSEGEDAGAVFFLVGAKMIF
;
A
#
# COMPACT_ATOMS: atom_id res chain seq x y z
N SER A 1 -16.83 -0.49 -6.94
CA SER A 1 -15.82 -1.38 -6.34
C SER A 1 -16.15 -1.56 -4.87
N ALA A 2 -15.69 -2.65 -4.26
CA ALA A 2 -15.55 -2.78 -2.82
C ALA A 2 -14.08 -2.58 -2.45
N ARG A 3 -13.80 -1.94 -1.31
CA ARG A 3 -12.45 -1.72 -0.79
C ARG A 3 -12.46 -1.98 0.70
N LEU A 4 -11.44 -2.69 1.17
CA LEU A 4 -11.22 -2.98 2.58
C LEU A 4 -9.80 -2.55 2.92
N ASP A 5 -9.69 -1.64 3.88
CA ASP A 5 -8.41 -1.10 4.35
C ASP A 5 -8.27 -1.42 5.84
N VAL A 6 -7.11 -1.94 6.21
CA VAL A 6 -6.76 -2.27 7.59
C VAL A 6 -5.38 -1.69 7.88
N ASP A 7 -5.37 -0.68 8.74
CA ASP A 7 -4.16 -0.06 9.24
C ASP A 7 -4.11 -0.19 10.75
N TYR A 8 -2.93 -0.49 11.30
CA TYR A 8 -2.76 -0.58 12.75
C TYR A 8 -1.46 0.09 13.18
N GLU A 9 -1.51 0.99 14.14
CA GLU A 9 -0.32 1.64 14.69
C GLU A 9 0.18 0.91 15.94
N VAL A 10 1.38 0.34 15.84
CA VAL A 10 2.06 -0.35 16.93
C VAL A 10 3.17 0.54 17.47
N LEU A 11 3.08 0.92 18.73
CA LEU A 11 4.19 1.56 19.45
C LEU A 11 5.22 0.49 19.81
N LEU A 12 6.34 0.44 19.07
CA LEU A 12 7.48 -0.41 19.43
C LEU A 12 8.26 0.20 20.59
N THR A 13 8.36 1.53 20.62
CA THR A 13 8.88 2.33 21.73
C THR A 13 8.09 3.64 21.84
N ASN A 14 8.43 4.50 22.81
CA ASN A 14 7.82 5.83 22.94
C ASN A 14 8.08 6.78 21.75
N ARG A 15 8.96 6.40 20.81
CA ARG A 15 9.29 7.21 19.61
C ARG A 15 9.32 6.41 18.31
N LEU A 16 9.28 5.08 18.37
CA LEU A 16 9.34 4.20 17.20
C LEU A 16 7.96 3.56 17.00
N ILE A 17 7.32 3.87 15.88
CA ILE A 17 5.99 3.40 15.53
C ILE A 17 6.10 2.53 14.28
N ALA A 18 5.50 1.34 14.32
CA ALA A 18 5.32 0.48 13.16
C ALA A 18 3.85 0.51 12.73
N THR A 19 3.61 0.70 11.44
CA THR A 19 2.28 0.71 10.83
C THR A 19 2.20 -0.40 9.78
N PRO A 20 1.79 -1.62 10.14
CA PRO A 20 1.28 -2.58 9.17
C PRO A 20 0.00 -2.05 8.50
N THR A 21 -0.10 -2.29 7.21
CA THR A 21 -1.21 -1.87 6.34
C THR A 21 -1.60 -3.04 5.44
N ILE A 22 -2.89 -3.28 5.26
CA ILE A 22 -3.45 -4.26 4.33
C ILE A 22 -4.60 -3.60 3.61
N GLU A 23 -4.53 -3.52 2.28
CA GLU A 23 -5.61 -3.01 1.43
C GLU A 23 -6.03 -4.12 0.44
N LEU A 24 -7.34 -4.36 0.37
CA LEU A 24 -7.96 -5.24 -0.62
C LEU A 24 -8.94 -4.42 -1.45
N ASN A 25 -8.76 -4.43 -2.77
CA ASN A 25 -9.64 -3.75 -3.71
C ASN A 25 -10.31 -4.76 -4.64
N LEU A 26 -11.63 -4.70 -4.75
CA LEU A 26 -12.45 -5.53 -5.65
C LEU A 26 -13.27 -4.64 -6.58
N PRO A 27 -12.84 -4.42 -7.84
CA PRO A 27 -13.65 -3.75 -8.84
C PRO A 27 -14.90 -4.58 -9.21
N PHE A 28 -16.02 -3.91 -9.48
CA PHE A 28 -17.27 -4.55 -9.96
C PHE A 28 -17.55 -4.28 -11.44
N THR A 29 -16.80 -3.34 -12.01
CA THR A 29 -16.89 -2.89 -13.40
C THR A 29 -15.47 -2.80 -13.94
N ASP A 30 -15.33 -2.92 -15.25
CA ASP A 30 -14.05 -2.68 -15.90
C ASP A 30 -13.67 -1.20 -15.81
N ASP A 31 -12.39 -0.96 -15.60
CA ASP A 31 -11.78 0.36 -15.62
C ASP A 31 -10.47 0.26 -16.41
N THR A 32 -10.62 0.32 -17.73
CA THR A 32 -9.53 0.19 -18.69
C THR A 32 -8.51 1.32 -18.57
N LYS A 33 -8.91 2.50 -18.05
CA LYS A 33 -8.01 3.62 -17.84
C LYS A 33 -6.93 3.33 -16.80
N TYR A 34 -7.25 2.51 -15.79
CA TYR A 34 -6.32 2.11 -14.73
C TYR A 34 -5.96 0.62 -14.79
N GLY A 35 -6.19 -0.04 -15.92
CA GLY A 35 -5.85 -1.45 -16.13
C GLY A 35 -6.58 -2.43 -15.20
N LYS A 36 -7.76 -2.08 -14.68
CA LYS A 36 -8.54 -2.91 -13.77
C LYS A 36 -9.68 -3.61 -14.50
N ALA A 37 -9.79 -4.92 -14.33
CA ALA A 37 -10.93 -5.68 -14.85
C ALA A 37 -12.00 -5.84 -13.78
N ALA A 38 -13.27 -5.91 -14.18
CA ALA A 38 -14.37 -6.29 -13.31
C ALA A 38 -14.06 -7.61 -12.59
N PHE A 39 -14.29 -7.66 -11.28
CA PHE A 39 -14.00 -8.81 -10.42
C PHE A 39 -12.53 -9.27 -10.46
N GLY A 40 -11.59 -8.42 -10.88
CA GLY A 40 -10.14 -8.65 -10.78
C GLY A 40 -9.57 -7.95 -9.54
N PRO A 41 -9.54 -8.61 -8.36
CA PRO A 41 -9.12 -7.95 -7.14
C PRO A 41 -7.62 -7.66 -7.13
N SER A 42 -7.21 -6.69 -6.31
CA SER A 42 -5.82 -6.44 -5.94
C SER A 42 -5.67 -6.47 -4.42
N LEU A 43 -4.52 -6.96 -3.97
CA LEU A 43 -4.09 -6.96 -2.58
C LEU A 43 -2.83 -6.12 -2.47
N GLU A 44 -2.80 -5.21 -1.52
CA GLU A 44 -1.62 -4.49 -1.10
C GLU A 44 -1.34 -4.80 0.37
N VAL A 45 -0.10 -5.11 0.70
CA VAL A 45 0.37 -5.31 2.06
C VAL A 45 1.61 -4.46 2.26
N GLY A 46 1.58 -3.61 3.27
CA GLY A 46 2.68 -2.70 3.57
C GLY A 46 3.07 -2.72 5.04
N LEU A 47 4.32 -2.34 5.30
CA LEU A 47 4.84 -2.05 6.62
C LEU A 47 5.62 -0.75 6.56
N ARG A 48 5.20 0.22 7.35
CA ARG A 48 5.92 1.49 7.55
C ARG A 48 6.51 1.54 8.94
N LEU A 49 7.74 2.02 9.06
CA LEU A 49 8.41 2.30 10.32
C LEU A 49 8.72 3.79 10.40
N SER A 50 8.19 4.47 11.41
CA SER A 50 8.41 5.90 11.64
C SER A 50 9.07 6.16 12.99
N TYR A 51 9.93 7.17 13.04
CA TYR A 51 10.64 7.57 14.25
C TYR A 51 10.42 9.04 14.58
N ASP A 52 9.90 9.34 15.77
CA ASP A 52 9.63 10.71 16.25
C ASP A 52 10.94 11.34 16.76
N VAL A 53 11.50 12.27 15.98
CA VAL A 53 12.82 12.87 16.27
C VAL A 53 12.69 14.11 17.15
N VAL A 54 11.93 15.11 16.70
CA VAL A 54 11.84 16.44 17.34
C VAL A 54 10.44 16.60 17.92
N ASP A 55 10.19 16.07 19.13
CA ASP A 55 8.91 16.19 19.84
C ASP A 55 7.66 16.00 18.94
N ARG A 56 7.73 15.04 18.00
CA ARG A 56 6.67 14.73 17.01
C ARG A 56 6.39 15.82 15.96
N LEU A 57 7.17 16.90 15.93
CA LEU A 57 7.20 17.92 14.86
C LEU A 57 7.80 17.37 13.57
N LEU A 58 8.75 16.44 13.69
CA LEU A 58 9.39 15.75 12.57
C LEU A 58 9.47 14.25 12.86
N SER A 59 8.81 13.47 12.00
CA SER A 59 8.77 12.01 12.06
C SER A 59 9.18 11.40 10.72
N PRO A 60 10.48 11.21 10.44
CA PRO A 60 10.95 10.44 9.30
C PRO A 60 10.41 9.01 9.34
N TYR A 61 10.18 8.43 8.17
CA TYR A 61 9.74 7.06 8.03
C TYR A 61 10.31 6.38 6.80
N ILE A 62 10.41 5.06 6.90
CA ILE A 62 10.72 4.16 5.80
C ILE A 62 9.61 3.13 5.69
N GLY A 63 9.39 2.57 4.52
CA GLY A 63 8.36 1.56 4.33
C GLY A 63 8.66 0.60 3.19
N ILE A 64 8.02 -0.56 3.25
CA ILE A 64 7.99 -1.54 2.18
C ILE A 64 6.55 -1.92 1.91
N HIS A 65 6.15 -1.93 0.65
CA HIS A 65 4.82 -2.32 0.20
C HIS A 65 4.95 -3.39 -0.86
N TYR A 66 4.05 -4.37 -0.82
CA TYR A 66 3.91 -5.39 -1.83
C TYR A 66 2.50 -5.32 -2.38
N GLU A 67 2.39 -5.11 -3.70
CA GLU A 67 1.13 -5.13 -4.41
C GLU A 67 1.04 -6.40 -5.26
N ARG A 68 -0.13 -7.02 -5.29
CA ARG A 68 -0.45 -8.10 -6.22
C ARG A 68 -1.87 -7.99 -6.77
N SER A 69 -1.98 -8.02 -8.08
CA SER A 69 -3.23 -8.11 -8.82
C SER A 69 -3.60 -9.57 -9.12
N PHE A 70 -4.89 -9.85 -9.18
CA PHE A 70 -5.46 -11.17 -9.48
C PHE A 70 -6.55 -11.09 -10.55
N GLY A 71 -6.96 -12.25 -11.09
CA GLY A 71 -8.05 -12.33 -12.06
C GLY A 71 -7.79 -11.55 -13.35
N GLY A 72 -8.83 -10.92 -13.90
CA GLY A 72 -8.74 -10.15 -15.13
C GLY A 72 -7.74 -8.98 -15.05
N THR A 73 -7.62 -8.33 -13.89
CA THR A 73 -6.65 -7.25 -13.66
C THR A 73 -5.20 -7.75 -13.81
N ALA A 74 -4.89 -8.95 -13.29
CA ALA A 74 -3.58 -9.55 -13.49
C ALA A 74 -3.29 -9.89 -14.95
N ASN A 75 -4.33 -10.27 -15.70
CA ASN A 75 -4.18 -10.60 -17.12
C ASN A 75 -3.94 -9.35 -17.96
N ILE A 76 -4.61 -8.23 -17.64
CA ILE A 76 -4.36 -6.93 -18.26
C ILE A 76 -2.90 -6.53 -18.06
N LYS A 77 -2.41 -6.48 -16.81
CA LYS A 77 -1.01 -6.14 -16.50
C LYS A 77 -0.01 -7.01 -17.30
N ARG A 78 -0.20 -8.33 -17.32
CA ARG A 78 0.66 -9.23 -18.11
C ARG A 78 0.59 -9.00 -19.61
N SER A 79 -0.58 -8.65 -20.14
CA SER A 79 -0.73 -8.37 -21.59
C SER A 79 -0.02 -7.09 -22.02
N GLU A 80 0.20 -6.17 -21.07
CA GLU A 80 0.97 -4.93 -21.25
C GLU A 80 2.47 -5.14 -20.99
N GLY A 81 2.89 -6.38 -20.67
CA GLY A 81 4.28 -6.73 -20.36
C GLY A 81 4.69 -6.41 -18.92
N GLU A 82 3.74 -6.02 -18.06
CA GLU A 82 3.98 -5.73 -16.65
C GLU A 82 3.85 -7.00 -15.78
N ASP A 83 4.50 -6.99 -14.62
CA ASP A 83 4.28 -8.02 -13.61
C ASP A 83 2.94 -7.78 -12.90
N ALA A 84 2.24 -8.87 -12.58
CA ALA A 84 1.03 -8.81 -11.79
C ALA A 84 1.30 -8.51 -10.30
N GLY A 85 2.56 -8.47 -9.86
CA GLY A 85 2.94 -7.98 -8.54
C GLY A 85 4.26 -7.21 -8.52
N ALA A 86 4.38 -6.31 -7.54
CA ALA A 86 5.54 -5.42 -7.40
C ALA A 86 5.85 -5.14 -5.93
N VAL A 87 7.13 -4.90 -5.63
CA VAL A 87 7.60 -4.44 -4.32
C VAL A 87 8.04 -2.98 -4.44
N PHE A 88 7.55 -2.15 -3.53
CA PHE A 88 7.87 -0.73 -3.46
C PHE A 88 8.58 -0.43 -2.15
N PHE A 89 9.65 0.35 -2.24
CA PHE A 89 10.32 0.92 -1.07
C PHE A 89 9.98 2.40 -0.97
N LEU A 90 9.64 2.85 0.23
CA LEU A 90 9.26 4.23 0.49
C LEU A 90 10.18 4.83 1.53
N VAL A 91 10.51 6.09 1.34
CA VAL A 91 11.22 6.93 2.31
C VAL A 91 10.50 8.28 2.30
N GLY A 92 10.18 8.78 3.49
CA GLY A 92 9.49 10.06 3.63
C GLY A 92 9.65 10.64 5.03
N ALA A 93 9.03 11.78 5.26
CA ALA A 93 8.97 12.38 6.59
C ALA A 93 7.63 13.09 6.77
N LYS A 94 7.03 12.91 7.95
CA LYS A 94 5.88 13.69 8.39
C LYS A 94 6.39 14.92 9.15
N MET A 95 5.89 16.10 8.78
CA MET A 95 6.19 17.36 9.44
C MET A 95 4.87 17.98 9.93
N ILE A 96 4.87 18.49 11.16
CA ILE A 96 3.74 19.21 11.76
C ILE A 96 4.28 20.57 12.22
N PHE A 97 3.61 21.64 11.80
CA PHE A 97 3.93 23.03 12.12
C PHE A 97 2.70 23.73 12.72
#